data_AF-A0A2P8DIM9-F1
#
_entry.id   AF-A0A2P8DIM9-F1
#
_cell.length_a   1.000
_cell.length_b   1.000
_cell.length_c   1.000
_cell.angle_alpha   90.00
_cell.angle_beta   90.00
_cell.angle_gamma   90.00
#
_symmetry.space_group_name_H-M   'P 1'
#
loop_
_entity.id
_entity.type
_entity.pdbx_description
1 polymer ?
#
loop_
_entity_poly.entity_id
_entity_poly.type
_entity_poly.pdbx_seq_one_letter_code
_entity_poly.pdbx_strand_id
1 'polypeptide(L)'
;MELPEPRYEDGRILVPLGGVALDNGDYTVAVLDDDGTPHPAGTSDPCLSIAGRAAYIGRARTRDLRTYRASCGTLRLRVRAASPYAEVERVDVGEGIDGAGAVGVTGVIACADREPGTVEASLHARHRGGAGTVDAPAELVDGEFSAVIPMGPLAAAHDFGRAHNEWDLWLRTPSGELRLGAHADDIRGKKHRVVYPGRTLGDTGTPLRGHPYYTVDDELSILLRSDHPVKGAV
;
A
#
# COMPACT_ATOMS: atom_id res chain seq x y z
N MET A 1 -9.30 28.23 17.67
CA MET A 1 -9.27 26.76 17.75
C MET A 1 -8.56 26.43 19.05
N GLU A 2 -9.28 25.88 20.01
CA GLU A 2 -8.69 25.48 21.29
C GLU A 2 -7.91 24.18 21.06
N LEU A 3 -6.62 24.19 21.39
CA LEU A 3 -5.82 22.98 21.31
C LEU A 3 -6.18 22.10 22.51
N PRO A 4 -6.30 20.78 22.30
CA PRO A 4 -6.63 19.89 23.39
C PRO A 4 -5.51 19.86 24.43
N GLU A 5 -5.88 19.78 25.71
CA GLU A 5 -4.90 19.69 26.79
C GLU A 5 -4.04 18.42 26.64
N PRO A 6 -2.70 18.55 26.71
CA PRO A 6 -1.81 17.41 26.71
C PRO A 6 -1.96 16.59 28.00
N ARG A 7 -1.79 15.27 27.89
CA ARG A 7 -1.66 14.38 29.05
C ARG A 7 -0.21 14.01 29.26
N TYR A 8 0.20 13.89 30.51
CA TYR A 8 1.56 13.54 30.91
C TYR A 8 1.55 12.17 31.58
N GLU A 9 2.13 11.17 30.90
CA GLU A 9 2.08 9.77 31.35
C GLU A 9 3.43 9.10 31.06
N ASP A 10 4.06 8.48 32.07
CA ASP A 10 5.31 7.73 31.93
C ASP A 10 6.42 8.46 31.15
N GLY A 11 6.61 9.76 31.43
CA GLY A 11 7.59 10.59 30.73
C GLY A 11 7.22 10.94 29.28
N ARG A 12 5.96 10.74 28.88
CA ARG A 12 5.43 11.08 27.56
C ARG A 12 4.42 12.22 27.66
N ILE A 13 4.39 13.03 26.61
CA ILE A 13 3.34 14.03 26.40
C ILE A 13 2.41 13.49 25.30
N LEU A 14 1.15 13.28 25.63
CA LEU A 14 0.12 12.78 24.73
C LEU A 14 -0.81 13.92 24.33
N VAL A 15 -0.86 14.26 23.04
CA VAL A 15 -1.72 15.32 22.50
C VAL A 15 -2.84 14.68 21.67
N PRO A 16 -4.13 14.76 22.08
CA PRO A 16 -5.19 14.06 21.38
C PRO A 16 -5.68 14.86 20.17
N LEU A 17 -5.11 14.60 18.99
CA LEU A 17 -5.40 15.35 17.76
C LEU A 17 -6.76 15.04 17.10
N GLY A 18 -7.56 14.12 17.66
CA GLY A 18 -8.80 13.64 17.05
C GLY A 18 -9.83 14.74 16.77
N GLY A 19 -9.97 15.71 17.68
CA GLY A 19 -10.89 16.84 17.54
C GLY A 19 -10.32 18.08 16.82
N VAL A 20 -9.04 18.06 16.44
CA VAL A 20 -8.38 19.20 15.82
C VAL A 20 -8.63 19.19 14.31
N ALA A 21 -9.10 20.31 13.77
CA ALA A 21 -9.25 20.49 12.33
C ALA A 21 -7.86 20.72 11.71
N LEU A 22 -7.25 19.66 11.20
CA LEU A 22 -5.98 19.70 10.48
C LEU A 22 -6.24 19.32 9.02
N ASP A 23 -5.92 20.24 8.12
CA ASP A 23 -5.92 20.00 6.68
C ASP A 23 -4.77 19.06 6.28
N ASN A 24 -4.85 18.52 5.07
CA ASN A 24 -3.74 17.77 4.48
C ASN A 24 -2.51 18.67 4.38
N GLY A 25 -1.41 18.27 5.03
CA GLY A 25 -0.24 19.14 5.10
C GLY A 25 0.91 18.55 5.90
N ASP A 26 1.96 19.35 5.99
CA ASP A 26 3.15 19.07 6.77
C ASP A 26 3.31 20.20 7.81
N TYR A 27 3.15 19.84 9.08
CA TYR A 27 3.09 20.76 10.22
C TYR A 27 4.39 20.72 11.02
N THR A 28 4.79 21.87 11.54
CA THR A 28 5.83 21.96 12.58
C THR A 28 5.18 21.58 13.91
N VAL A 29 5.79 20.66 14.66
CA VAL A 29 5.44 20.49 16.07
C VAL A 29 6.27 21.49 16.88
N ALA A 30 5.62 22.30 17.69
CA ALA A 30 6.28 23.31 18.52
C ALA A 30 5.90 23.11 20.00
N VAL A 31 6.84 23.44 20.87
CA VAL A 31 6.62 23.63 22.31
C VAL A 31 6.41 25.12 22.54
N LEU A 32 5.46 25.48 23.40
CA LEU A 32 5.26 26.86 23.80
C LEU A 32 6.01 27.12 25.10
N ASP A 33 6.77 28.20 25.16
CA ASP A 33 7.36 28.71 26.41
C ASP A 33 6.26 29.34 27.30
N ASP A 34 6.61 29.73 28.53
CA ASP A 34 5.67 30.32 29.50
C ASP A 34 4.97 31.60 28.98
N ASP A 35 5.61 32.32 28.05
CA ASP A 35 5.07 33.51 27.40
C ASP A 35 4.23 33.21 26.15
N GLY A 36 4.07 31.93 25.79
CA GLY A 36 3.35 31.45 24.62
C GLY A 36 4.17 31.47 23.32
N THR A 37 5.46 31.79 23.37
CA THR A 37 6.33 31.80 22.18
C THR A 37 6.56 30.37 21.67
N PRO A 38 6.30 30.07 20.38
CA PRO A 38 6.48 28.72 19.85
C PRO A 38 7.93 28.44 19.42
N HIS A 39 8.50 27.37 19.95
CA HIS A 39 9.80 26.84 19.56
C HIS A 39 9.65 25.46 18.90
N PRO A 40 10.24 25.22 17.71
CA PRO A 40 10.19 23.89 17.09
C PRO A 40 10.70 22.81 18.03
N ALA A 41 9.91 21.75 18.20
CA ALA A 41 10.28 20.62 19.04
C ALA A 41 11.47 19.87 18.40
N GLY A 42 12.62 19.87 19.07
CA GLY A 42 13.77 19.05 18.68
C GLY A 42 13.49 17.57 18.95
N THR A 43 14.03 16.69 18.11
CA THR A 43 13.98 15.24 18.32
C THR A 43 15.22 14.53 17.79
N SER A 44 15.72 13.57 18.58
CA SER A 44 16.70 12.55 18.15
C SER A 44 16.03 11.24 17.74
N ASP A 45 14.73 11.07 18.01
CA ASP A 45 13.95 9.90 17.64
C ASP A 45 13.74 9.89 16.10
N PRO A 46 14.04 8.78 15.40
CA PRO A 46 13.76 8.65 13.97
C PRO A 46 12.28 8.72 13.62
N CYS A 47 11.39 8.65 14.61
CA CYS A 47 9.93 8.64 14.51
C CYS A 47 9.38 7.47 13.69
N LEU A 48 10.13 6.36 13.63
CA LEU A 48 9.77 5.16 12.90
C LEU A 48 9.56 3.99 13.88
N SER A 49 8.35 3.44 13.87
CA SER A 49 8.04 2.18 14.54
C SER A 49 7.15 1.36 13.62
N ILE A 50 7.67 0.25 13.08
CA ILE A 50 6.91 -0.61 12.16
C ILE A 50 5.70 -1.23 12.88
N ALA A 51 5.91 -1.81 14.06
CA ALA A 51 4.83 -2.37 14.87
C ALA A 51 3.82 -1.31 15.30
N GLY A 52 4.30 -0.13 15.74
CA GLY A 52 3.44 0.99 16.09
C GLY A 52 2.63 1.47 14.89
N ARG A 53 3.23 1.48 13.70
CA ARG A 53 2.57 1.87 12.45
C ARG A 53 1.54 0.85 12.00
N ALA A 54 1.82 -0.44 12.07
CA ALA A 54 0.87 -1.51 11.76
C ALA A 54 -0.35 -1.44 12.69
N ALA A 55 -0.11 -1.33 14.00
CA ALA A 55 -1.18 -1.14 14.99
C ALA A 55 -1.95 0.17 14.78
N TYR A 56 -1.26 1.23 14.35
CA TYR A 56 -1.88 2.49 13.98
C TYR A 56 -2.81 2.27 12.80
N ILE A 57 -2.34 1.87 11.61
CA ILE A 57 -3.22 1.75 10.43
C ILE A 57 -4.30 0.67 10.57
N GLY A 58 -4.17 -0.29 11.49
CA GLY A 58 -5.16 -1.35 11.69
C GLY A 58 -6.48 -0.96 12.35
N ARG A 59 -6.81 0.33 12.47
CA ARG A 59 -8.11 0.79 12.96
C ARG A 59 -8.74 1.77 11.99
N ALA A 60 -10.08 1.83 11.96
CA ALA A 60 -10.82 2.78 11.15
C ALA A 60 -10.33 4.22 11.35
N ARG A 61 -10.13 4.94 10.25
CA ARG A 61 -9.78 6.38 10.26
C ARG A 61 -9.99 7.02 8.91
N THR A 62 -10.23 8.33 8.95
CA THR A 62 -10.33 9.19 7.76
C THR A 62 -9.08 10.06 7.57
N ARG A 63 -8.11 9.99 8.49
CA ARG A 63 -6.86 10.73 8.45
C ARG A 63 -5.68 9.85 8.85
N ASP A 64 -4.59 10.00 8.12
CA ASP A 64 -3.29 9.45 8.45
C ASP A 64 -2.41 10.53 9.07
N LEU A 65 -2.01 10.31 10.33
CA LEU A 65 -1.11 11.15 11.09
C LEU A 65 0.24 10.43 11.19
N ARG A 66 1.29 11.07 10.68
CA ARG A 66 2.64 10.50 10.71
C ARG A 66 3.63 11.52 11.24
N THR A 67 4.29 11.19 12.34
CA THR A 67 5.44 11.96 12.80
C THR A 67 6.68 11.57 12.00
N TYR A 68 7.55 12.54 11.74
CA TYR A 68 8.85 12.28 11.14
C TYR A 68 9.87 13.32 11.62
N ARG A 69 11.14 12.93 11.61
CA ARG A 69 12.26 13.83 11.91
C ARG A 69 12.70 14.54 10.63
N ALA A 70 12.66 15.86 10.61
CA ALA A 70 13.25 16.66 9.53
C ALA A 70 14.79 16.58 9.58
N SER A 71 15.46 16.87 8.47
CA SER A 71 16.93 16.85 8.38
C SER A 71 17.62 17.79 9.37
N CYS A 72 16.97 18.91 9.73
CA CYS A 72 17.44 19.84 10.77
C CYS A 72 17.20 19.35 12.21
N GLY A 73 16.66 18.14 12.41
CA GLY A 73 16.45 17.56 13.73
C GLY A 73 15.16 17.97 14.45
N THR A 74 14.24 18.65 13.77
CA THR A 74 12.93 19.01 14.34
C THR A 74 11.87 17.95 14.06
N LEU A 75 10.96 17.76 15.01
CA LEU A 75 9.77 16.94 14.87
C LEU A 75 8.76 17.60 13.93
N ARG A 76 8.26 16.83 12.97
CA ARG A 76 7.21 17.23 12.03
C ARG A 76 6.04 16.28 12.13
N LEU A 77 4.85 16.78 11.83
CA LEU A 77 3.64 15.99 11.68
C LEU A 77 3.14 16.11 10.24
N ARG A 78 3.01 15.00 9.54
CA ARG A 78 2.31 14.92 8.27
C ARG A 78 0.87 14.48 8.52
N VAL A 79 -0.06 15.18 7.89
CA VAL A 79 -1.49 14.85 7.86
C VAL A 79 -1.89 14.60 6.43
N ARG A 80 -2.54 13.47 6.19
CA ARG A 80 -3.14 13.11 4.91
C ARG A 80 -4.54 12.55 5.13
N ALA A 81 -5.41 12.68 4.13
CA ALA A 81 -6.65 11.94 4.09
C ALA A 81 -6.32 10.45 4.02
N ALA A 82 -7.12 9.64 4.70
CA ALA A 82 -7.01 8.20 4.67
C ALA A 82 -8.33 7.60 4.21
N SER A 83 -8.23 6.57 3.39
CA SER A 83 -9.33 5.70 3.02
C SER A 83 -8.89 4.26 3.25
N PRO A 84 -9.83 3.33 3.49
CA PRO A 84 -9.53 1.91 3.57
C PRO A 84 -8.73 1.39 2.37
N TYR A 85 -7.75 0.53 2.62
CA TYR A 85 -6.97 -0.16 1.59
C TYR A 85 -6.39 -1.47 2.13
N ALA A 86 -5.81 -2.29 1.26
CA ALA A 86 -5.11 -3.51 1.64
C ALA A 86 -3.60 -3.23 1.71
N GLU A 87 -3.04 -3.12 2.91
CA GLU A 87 -1.60 -2.94 3.13
C GLU A 87 -0.88 -4.24 2.86
N VAL A 88 -0.05 -4.26 1.82
CA VAL A 88 0.79 -5.40 1.44
C VAL A 88 2.04 -5.43 2.31
N GLU A 89 2.27 -6.55 2.98
CA GLU A 89 3.44 -6.78 3.82
C GLU A 89 4.46 -7.68 3.13
N ARG A 90 3.99 -8.61 2.30
CA ARG A 90 4.83 -9.58 1.61
C ARG A 90 4.32 -9.85 0.20
N VAL A 91 5.27 -10.02 -0.71
CA VAL A 91 5.03 -10.44 -2.09
C VAL A 91 6.03 -11.53 -2.44
N ASP A 92 5.54 -12.68 -2.88
CA ASP A 92 6.35 -13.81 -3.34
C ASP A 92 6.09 -14.08 -4.82
N VAL A 93 7.14 -14.38 -5.59
CA VAL A 93 7.03 -14.72 -7.02
C VAL A 93 7.45 -16.16 -7.24
N GLY A 94 6.47 -17.02 -7.47
CA GLY A 94 6.64 -18.46 -7.57
C GLY A 94 6.21 -19.05 -8.90
N GLU A 95 6.20 -20.38 -8.94
CA GLU A 95 5.48 -21.17 -9.94
C GLU A 95 4.03 -21.34 -9.50
N GLY A 96 3.11 -21.33 -10.45
CA GLY A 96 1.70 -21.62 -10.26
C GLY A 96 1.38 -23.09 -10.52
N ILE A 97 0.13 -23.46 -10.23
CA ILE A 97 -0.36 -24.86 -10.30
C ILE A 97 -0.28 -25.43 -11.73
N ASP A 98 -0.41 -24.57 -12.74
CA ASP A 98 -0.33 -24.89 -14.16
C ASP A 98 1.10 -24.78 -14.73
N GLY A 99 2.10 -24.55 -13.87
CA GLY A 99 3.47 -24.24 -14.30
C GLY A 99 3.63 -22.82 -14.84
N ALA A 100 2.55 -22.06 -15.05
CA ALA A 100 2.62 -20.63 -15.30
C ALA A 100 2.98 -19.90 -14.01
N GLY A 101 3.71 -18.79 -14.07
CA GLY A 101 4.11 -18.06 -12.86
C GLY A 101 2.93 -17.67 -11.95
N ALA A 102 3.21 -17.45 -10.67
CA ALA A 102 2.22 -16.97 -9.70
C ALA A 102 2.79 -15.88 -8.80
N VAL A 103 1.92 -14.99 -8.33
CA VAL A 103 2.26 -13.93 -7.37
C VAL A 103 1.46 -14.15 -6.09
N GLY A 104 2.15 -14.52 -5.02
CA GLY A 104 1.58 -14.59 -3.67
C GLY A 104 1.66 -13.23 -3.00
N VAL A 105 0.62 -12.85 -2.27
CA VAL A 105 0.54 -11.61 -1.50
C VAL A 105 -0.04 -11.89 -0.12
N THR A 106 0.55 -11.29 0.91
CA THR A 106 -0.03 -11.25 2.25
C THR A 106 0.01 -9.83 2.80
N GLY A 107 -0.90 -9.54 3.72
CA GLY A 107 -0.96 -8.23 4.33
C GLY A 107 -2.18 -8.06 5.23
N VAL A 108 -2.57 -6.80 5.44
CA VAL A 108 -3.64 -6.46 6.39
C VAL A 108 -4.60 -5.40 5.83
N ILE A 109 -5.84 -5.39 6.32
CA ILE A 109 -6.77 -4.29 6.08
C ILE A 109 -6.30 -3.06 6.86
N ALA A 110 -6.09 -1.95 6.16
CA ALA A 110 -5.67 -0.69 6.72
C ALA A 110 -6.80 0.35 6.68
N CYS A 111 -6.81 1.24 7.67
CA CYS A 111 -7.73 2.36 7.84
C CYS A 111 -9.22 1.99 7.91
N ALA A 112 -9.54 0.73 8.22
CA ALA A 112 -10.90 0.23 8.42
C ALA A 112 -11.03 -0.55 9.74
N ASP A 113 -12.27 -0.79 10.16
CA ASP A 113 -12.54 -1.75 11.23
C ASP A 113 -12.28 -3.17 10.71
N ARG A 114 -11.65 -3.98 11.55
CA ARG A 114 -11.33 -5.38 11.25
C ARG A 114 -12.32 -6.25 11.98
N GLU A 115 -13.14 -6.98 11.23
CA GLU A 115 -14.06 -7.95 11.80
C GLU A 115 -13.29 -9.17 12.31
N PRO A 116 -13.52 -9.62 13.55
CA PRO A 116 -12.94 -10.87 14.03
C PRO A 116 -13.46 -12.08 13.26
N GLY A 117 -12.62 -13.10 13.10
CA GLY A 117 -12.94 -14.33 12.40
C GLY A 117 -12.72 -14.25 10.89
N THR A 118 -13.28 -15.24 10.19
CA THR A 118 -13.14 -15.39 8.74
C THR A 118 -14.18 -14.57 7.99
N VAL A 119 -13.72 -13.80 7.01
CA VAL A 119 -14.56 -13.01 6.10
C VAL A 119 -14.35 -13.54 4.68
N GLU A 120 -15.43 -13.59 3.89
CA GLU A 120 -15.32 -13.92 2.47
C GLU A 120 -14.48 -12.87 1.73
N ALA A 121 -13.48 -13.30 0.96
CA ALA A 121 -12.63 -12.41 0.21
C ALA A 121 -12.16 -13.02 -1.12
N SER A 122 -11.84 -12.15 -2.07
CA SER A 122 -11.19 -12.55 -3.33
C SER A 122 -10.19 -11.50 -3.76
N LEU A 123 -9.11 -11.94 -4.40
CA LEU A 123 -8.14 -11.05 -5.05
C LEU A 123 -8.55 -10.86 -6.50
N HIS A 124 -8.71 -9.61 -6.91
CA HIS A 124 -9.16 -9.21 -8.23
C HIS A 124 -8.06 -8.43 -8.95
N ALA A 125 -7.61 -8.93 -10.09
CA ALA A 125 -6.69 -8.25 -10.99
C ALA A 125 -7.48 -7.61 -12.14
N ARG A 126 -7.36 -6.29 -12.31
CA ARG A 126 -8.06 -5.53 -13.36
C ARG A 126 -7.07 -4.97 -14.38
N HIS A 127 -7.30 -5.24 -15.66
CA HIS A 127 -6.48 -4.71 -16.74
C HIS A 127 -6.63 -3.19 -16.82
N ARG A 128 -5.54 -2.45 -16.60
CA ARG A 128 -5.53 -0.99 -16.68
C ARG A 128 -5.71 -0.54 -18.12
N GLY A 129 -6.78 0.20 -18.39
CA GLY A 129 -7.09 0.70 -19.74
C GLY A 129 -7.56 -0.38 -20.71
N GLY A 130 -7.97 -1.55 -20.21
CA GLY A 130 -8.61 -2.61 -21.00
C GLY A 130 -9.81 -3.21 -20.25
N ALA A 131 -10.38 -4.28 -20.81
CA ALA A 131 -11.60 -4.92 -20.27
C ALA A 131 -11.35 -6.21 -19.48
N GLY A 132 -10.09 -6.64 -19.35
CA GLY A 132 -9.75 -7.93 -18.73
C GLY A 132 -9.83 -7.89 -17.21
N THR A 133 -10.38 -8.96 -16.61
CA THR A 133 -10.35 -9.21 -15.17
C THR A 133 -9.96 -10.65 -14.87
N VAL A 134 -9.23 -10.87 -13.79
CA VAL A 134 -8.90 -12.20 -13.28
C VAL A 134 -9.13 -12.21 -11.78
N ASP A 135 -9.92 -13.16 -11.29
CA ASP A 135 -10.21 -13.36 -9.88
C ASP A 135 -9.46 -14.58 -9.34
N ALA A 136 -9.05 -14.50 -8.07
CA ALA A 136 -8.48 -15.60 -7.31
C ALA A 136 -9.06 -15.61 -5.89
N PRO A 137 -9.19 -16.79 -5.24
CA PRO A 137 -9.61 -16.84 -3.85
C PRO A 137 -8.60 -16.09 -2.95
N ALA A 138 -9.12 -15.47 -1.90
CA ALA A 138 -8.32 -14.88 -0.84
C ALA A 138 -8.83 -15.38 0.53
N GLU A 139 -7.91 -15.66 1.43
CA GLU A 139 -8.25 -15.86 2.84
C GLU A 139 -8.21 -14.49 3.53
N LEU A 140 -9.20 -14.21 4.37
CA LEU A 140 -9.24 -13.01 5.21
C LEU A 140 -9.69 -13.42 6.61
N VAL A 141 -8.78 -13.32 7.58
CA VAL A 141 -8.99 -13.73 8.98
C VAL A 141 -8.49 -12.62 9.90
N ASP A 142 -9.35 -12.12 10.79
CA ASP A 142 -9.00 -11.06 11.75
C ASP A 142 -8.38 -9.80 11.10
N GLY A 143 -8.76 -9.53 9.84
CA GLY A 143 -8.22 -8.44 9.03
C GLY A 143 -6.86 -8.68 8.39
N GLU A 144 -6.30 -9.88 8.51
CA GLU A 144 -5.11 -10.35 7.78
C GLU A 144 -5.54 -11.10 6.52
N PHE A 145 -4.96 -10.78 5.37
CA PHE A 145 -5.27 -11.44 4.11
C PHE A 145 -4.09 -12.21 3.53
N SER A 146 -4.41 -13.29 2.83
CA SER A 146 -3.46 -14.02 1.98
C SER A 146 -4.14 -14.40 0.66
N ALA A 147 -3.41 -14.29 -0.44
CA ALA A 147 -3.92 -14.65 -1.77
C ALA A 147 -2.79 -14.99 -2.74
N VAL A 148 -3.13 -15.75 -3.78
CA VAL A 148 -2.22 -16.07 -4.89
C VAL A 148 -2.94 -15.76 -6.20
N ILE A 149 -2.40 -14.83 -6.99
CA ILE A 149 -2.91 -14.54 -8.34
C ILE A 149 -2.11 -15.35 -9.38
N PRO A 150 -2.77 -16.23 -10.16
CA PRO A 150 -2.10 -16.96 -11.23
C PRO A 150 -1.81 -16.02 -12.41
N MET A 151 -0.61 -16.11 -12.99
CA MET A 151 -0.22 -15.26 -14.12
C MET A 151 -0.64 -15.83 -15.48
N GLY A 152 -0.93 -17.13 -15.58
CA GLY A 152 -1.42 -17.78 -16.80
C GLY A 152 -2.69 -17.11 -17.35
N PRO A 153 -3.76 -16.92 -16.55
CA PRO A 153 -4.95 -16.19 -16.99
C PRO A 153 -4.69 -14.73 -17.39
N LEU A 154 -3.77 -14.04 -16.70
CA LEU A 154 -3.37 -12.67 -17.06
C LEU A 154 -2.69 -12.64 -18.45
N ALA A 155 -1.84 -13.63 -18.74
CA ALA A 155 -1.17 -13.79 -20.01
C ALA A 155 -2.14 -14.16 -21.14
N ALA A 156 -3.12 -15.03 -20.87
CA ALA A 156 -4.16 -15.38 -21.84
C ALA A 156 -5.03 -14.17 -22.23
N ALA A 157 -5.23 -13.24 -21.29
CA ALA A 157 -5.93 -11.98 -21.52
C ALA A 157 -5.02 -10.82 -21.97
N HIS A 158 -3.78 -11.12 -22.39
CA HIS A 158 -2.86 -10.10 -22.89
C HIS A 158 -3.36 -9.47 -24.20
N ASP A 159 -3.25 -8.16 -24.28
CA ASP A 159 -3.63 -7.37 -25.45
C ASP A 159 -2.36 -7.08 -26.25
N PHE A 160 -2.12 -7.91 -27.27
CA PHE A 160 -0.95 -7.78 -28.14
C PHE A 160 -0.96 -6.52 -29.02
N GLY A 161 -2.04 -5.71 -29.00
CA GLY A 161 -2.03 -4.36 -29.55
C GLY A 161 -1.19 -3.38 -28.73
N ARG A 162 -0.80 -3.75 -27.50
CA ARG A 162 0.00 -2.95 -26.57
C ARG A 162 1.35 -3.61 -26.34
N ALA A 163 2.38 -2.80 -26.12
CA ALA A 163 3.71 -3.30 -25.73
C ALA A 163 3.71 -3.93 -24.32
N HIS A 164 2.78 -3.51 -23.48
CA HIS A 164 2.65 -3.96 -22.11
C HIS A 164 1.22 -3.76 -21.58
N ASN A 165 0.84 -4.65 -20.67
CA ASN A 165 -0.41 -4.63 -19.94
C ASN A 165 -0.13 -4.55 -18.44
N GLU A 166 -0.74 -3.58 -17.77
CA GLU A 166 -0.74 -3.47 -16.32
C GLU A 166 -2.02 -4.03 -15.73
N TRP A 167 -1.87 -4.77 -14.64
CA TRP A 167 -2.97 -5.40 -13.92
C TRP A 167 -2.97 -4.88 -12.48
N ASP A 168 -3.97 -4.07 -12.16
CA ASP A 168 -4.15 -3.49 -10.84
C ASP A 168 -4.81 -4.49 -9.91
N LEU A 169 -4.19 -4.73 -8.75
CA LEU A 169 -4.64 -5.70 -7.77
C LEU A 169 -5.52 -5.05 -6.70
N TRP A 170 -6.66 -5.67 -6.44
CA TRP A 170 -7.66 -5.25 -5.47
C TRP A 170 -8.08 -6.44 -4.61
N LEU A 171 -8.24 -6.24 -3.32
CA LEU A 171 -8.89 -7.20 -2.44
C LEU A 171 -10.38 -6.85 -2.39
N ARG A 172 -11.25 -7.75 -2.81
CA ARG A 172 -12.71 -7.59 -2.74
C ARG A 172 -13.23 -8.30 -1.51
N THR A 173 -14.01 -7.58 -0.72
CA THR A 173 -14.70 -8.04 0.49
C THR A 173 -16.19 -7.64 0.41
N PRO A 174 -17.06 -8.11 1.32
CA PRO A 174 -18.45 -7.63 1.41
C PRO A 174 -18.57 -6.11 1.64
N SER A 175 -17.55 -5.48 2.23
CA SER A 175 -17.51 -4.04 2.51
C SER A 175 -17.00 -3.19 1.34
N GLY A 176 -16.43 -3.80 0.30
CA GLY A 176 -16.01 -3.11 -0.92
C GLY A 176 -14.74 -3.66 -1.55
N GLU A 177 -14.16 -2.89 -2.48
CA GLU A 177 -12.88 -3.19 -3.10
C GLU A 177 -11.78 -2.32 -2.46
N LEU A 178 -10.69 -2.96 -2.05
CA LEU A 178 -9.56 -2.33 -1.39
C LEU A 178 -8.33 -2.45 -2.28
N ARG A 179 -7.77 -1.32 -2.69
CA ARG A 179 -6.55 -1.31 -3.50
C ARG A 179 -5.40 -1.90 -2.70
N LEU A 180 -4.62 -2.80 -3.31
CA LEU A 180 -3.38 -3.28 -2.70
C LEU A 180 -2.30 -2.19 -2.81
N GLY A 181 -1.71 -1.81 -1.69
CA GLY A 181 -0.58 -0.88 -1.64
C GLY A 181 0.29 -1.08 -0.41
N ALA A 182 1.46 -0.45 -0.38
CA ALA A 182 2.40 -0.58 0.73
C ALA A 182 2.84 0.80 1.22
N HIS A 183 2.34 1.25 2.36
CA HIS A 183 2.54 2.60 2.90
C HIS A 183 3.00 2.62 4.36
N ALA A 184 3.00 1.48 5.07
CA ALA A 184 3.36 1.38 6.48
C ALA A 184 4.87 1.57 6.71
N ASP A 185 5.70 0.95 5.88
CA ASP A 185 7.16 0.85 6.03
C ASP A 185 7.96 2.18 5.89
N ASP A 186 7.30 3.29 5.56
CA ASP A 186 7.90 4.61 5.22
C ASP A 186 8.76 4.67 3.96
N ILE A 187 8.84 3.58 3.20
CA ILE A 187 9.58 3.56 1.95
C ILE A 187 8.71 4.21 0.87
N ARG A 188 8.98 5.48 0.55
CA ARG A 188 8.29 6.18 -0.54
C ARG A 188 8.90 5.89 -1.91
N GLY A 189 8.08 5.92 -2.96
CA GLY A 189 8.55 5.80 -4.33
C GLY A 189 9.13 4.42 -4.63
N LYS A 190 8.43 3.38 -4.16
CA LYS A 190 8.79 1.96 -4.28
C LYS A 190 8.98 1.54 -5.74
N LYS A 191 8.29 2.17 -6.69
CA LYS A 191 8.44 1.94 -8.14
C LYS A 191 9.90 1.86 -8.61
N HIS A 192 10.79 2.68 -8.03
CA HIS A 192 12.20 2.74 -8.40
C HIS A 192 13.15 2.10 -7.38
N ARG A 193 12.61 1.52 -6.30
CA ARG A 193 13.39 1.00 -5.16
C ARG A 193 13.18 -0.50 -4.93
N VAL A 194 12.03 -1.02 -5.34
CA VAL A 194 11.67 -2.43 -5.18
C VAL A 194 11.54 -3.06 -6.56
N VAL A 195 12.31 -4.12 -6.80
CA VAL A 195 12.30 -4.88 -8.04
C VAL A 195 11.98 -6.32 -7.72
N TYR A 196 10.95 -6.85 -8.36
CA TYR A 196 10.60 -8.27 -8.28
C TYR A 196 11.16 -9.03 -9.49
N PRO A 197 11.59 -10.29 -9.30
CA PRO A 197 12.04 -11.10 -10.42
C PRO A 197 10.89 -11.34 -11.39
N GLY A 198 11.16 -11.21 -12.68
CA GLY A 198 10.18 -11.53 -13.72
C GLY A 198 10.20 -13.00 -14.13
N ARG A 199 9.04 -13.49 -14.56
CA ARG A 199 8.82 -14.83 -15.08
C ARG A 199 8.44 -14.76 -16.56
N THR A 200 8.97 -15.68 -17.34
CA THR A 200 8.50 -15.91 -18.71
C THR A 200 7.22 -16.72 -18.66
N LEU A 201 6.24 -16.33 -19.45
CA LEU A 201 4.90 -16.94 -19.53
C LEU A 201 4.65 -17.35 -20.98
N GLY A 202 4.12 -18.56 -21.14
CA GLY A 202 3.74 -19.14 -22.43
C GLY A 202 4.88 -19.95 -23.07
N ASP A 203 4.57 -21.19 -23.41
CA ASP A 203 5.51 -22.12 -24.08
C ASP A 203 5.31 -22.16 -25.60
N THR A 204 4.23 -21.55 -26.10
CA THR A 204 3.87 -21.54 -27.53
C THR A 204 3.42 -20.13 -27.94
N GLY A 205 4.08 -19.53 -28.93
CA GLY A 205 3.79 -18.17 -29.42
C GLY A 205 4.81 -17.11 -29.00
N THR A 206 4.34 -15.86 -28.83
CA THR A 206 5.19 -14.74 -28.37
C THR A 206 5.33 -14.82 -26.85
N PRO A 207 6.55 -15.05 -26.31
CA PRO A 207 6.73 -15.13 -24.86
C PRO A 207 6.41 -13.79 -24.21
N LEU A 208 5.68 -13.84 -23.10
CA LEU A 208 5.43 -12.69 -22.26
C LEU A 208 6.34 -12.75 -21.04
N ARG A 209 6.86 -11.60 -20.60
CA ARG A 209 7.54 -11.47 -19.32
C ARG A 209 6.62 -10.76 -18.33
N GLY A 210 6.31 -11.43 -17.23
CA GLY A 210 5.46 -10.91 -16.18
C GLY A 210 6.19 -10.70 -14.86
N HIS A 211 5.90 -9.60 -14.15
CA HIS A 211 6.41 -9.39 -12.79
C HIS A 211 5.52 -8.44 -11.98
N PRO A 212 5.47 -8.56 -10.63
CA PRO A 212 4.91 -7.52 -9.79
C PRO A 212 5.73 -6.24 -9.87
N TYR A 213 5.09 -5.10 -9.63
CA TYR A 213 5.74 -3.81 -9.47
C TYR A 213 4.87 -2.87 -8.64
N TYR A 214 5.49 -1.86 -8.03
CA TYR A 214 4.76 -0.78 -7.38
C TYR A 214 4.53 0.39 -8.35
N THR A 215 3.34 0.99 -8.31
CA THR A 215 3.00 2.21 -9.04
C THR A 215 3.70 3.44 -8.43
N VAL A 216 3.47 4.61 -9.04
CA VAL A 216 3.97 5.89 -8.50
C VAL A 216 3.37 6.23 -7.13
N ASP A 217 2.19 5.68 -6.84
CA ASP A 217 1.46 5.87 -5.60
C ASP A 217 1.76 4.77 -4.57
N ASP A 218 2.78 3.94 -4.83
CA ASP A 218 3.17 2.79 -3.98
C ASP A 218 2.07 1.71 -3.88
N GLU A 219 1.24 1.57 -4.92
CA GLU A 219 0.24 0.50 -5.06
C GLU A 219 0.81 -0.71 -5.81
N LEU A 220 0.40 -1.93 -5.47
CA LEU A 220 0.92 -3.15 -6.09
C LEU A 220 0.14 -3.52 -7.36
N SER A 221 0.84 -3.72 -8.47
CA SER A 221 0.27 -4.18 -9.73
C SER A 221 1.16 -5.26 -10.36
N ILE A 222 0.64 -5.96 -11.36
CA ILE A 222 1.44 -6.88 -12.20
C ILE A 222 1.63 -6.25 -13.58
N LEU A 223 2.84 -6.34 -14.11
CA LEU A 223 3.19 -5.88 -15.44
C LEU A 223 3.47 -7.08 -16.32
N LEU A 224 2.77 -7.21 -17.44
CA LEU A 224 3.09 -8.16 -18.50
C LEU A 224 3.63 -7.39 -19.70
N ARG A 225 4.75 -7.85 -20.26
CA ARG A 225 5.37 -7.27 -21.45
C ARG A 225 5.59 -8.35 -22.50
N SER A 226 5.35 -8.04 -23.76
CA SER A 226 5.82 -8.86 -24.86
C SER A 226 7.26 -8.49 -25.20
N ASP A 227 8.13 -9.48 -25.39
CA ASP A 227 9.49 -9.23 -25.89
C ASP A 227 9.51 -8.92 -27.40
N HIS A 228 8.36 -8.94 -28.06
CA HIS A 228 8.23 -8.49 -29.45
C HIS A 228 8.05 -6.97 -29.57
N PRO A 229 8.72 -6.33 -30.54
CA PRO A 229 8.43 -4.94 -30.88
C PRO A 229 7.01 -4.84 -31.43
N VAL A 230 6.23 -3.88 -30.93
CA VAL A 230 4.92 -3.55 -31.49
C VAL A 230 5.13 -3.15 -32.96
N LYS A 231 4.58 -3.92 -33.89
CA LYS A 231 4.56 -3.52 -35.31
C LYS A 231 3.70 -2.26 -35.43
N GLY A 232 4.33 -1.10 -35.64
CA GLY A 232 3.62 0.14 -35.99
C GLY A 232 4.01 1.41 -35.24
N ALA A 233 5.02 1.40 -34.36
CA ALA A 233 5.60 2.65 -33.88
C ALA A 233 6.59 3.21 -34.93
N VAL A 234 6.05 3.92 -35.92
CA VAL A 234 6.78 4.86 -36.80
C VAL A 234 6.31 6.26 -36.47
#